data_AF-A0A9Q0NQW5-F1
#
_entry.id   AF-A0A9Q0NQW5-F1
#
_cell.length_a   1.000
_cell.length_b   1.000
_cell.length_c   1.000
_cell.angle_alpha   90.00
_cell.angle_beta   90.00
_cell.angle_gamma   90.00
#
_symmetry.space_group_name_H-M   'P 1'
#
loop_
_entity.id
_entity.type
_entity.pdbx_description
1 polymer ?
#
loop_
_entity_poly.entity_id
_entity_poly.type
_entity_poly.pdbx_seq_one_letter_code
_entity_poly.pdbx_strand_id
1 'polypeptide(L)'
;MRLVFISCLQYLGSKSHLFLHPNSLSTQKLGFGGGSMERVFVVFDFDKTIIDCDSDNWVVEKLDVHDLFAQLLPSLPWNRLMDKMMTELHSRGKTIQDIAECLKKVPLHPRIISAIQSAHASGCDLRIVSDSNYFFIETILTHNGLMDCFSEINTNPSYVDAEGRLRILQYHDVNKFPSHGCTSCPPNMCKGVVMKRIQASVSSEGEKQFIYVGDGKNDFCPALTLKETDALMPRKNFPLWELICNNKMLVEANIQEWSDWEELETKLLGLTNTIFIEEKCRVRADQLVPVDCKFQTSSVSAPDAFNRNALPVPQ
;
A
#
# COMPACT_ATOMS: atom_id res chain seq x y z
N MET A 1 18.73 32.49 -50.51
CA MET A 1 19.03 33.53 -49.50
C MET A 1 18.30 33.19 -48.22
N ARG A 2 19.02 33.18 -47.10
CA ARG A 2 18.53 32.99 -45.72
C ARG A 2 17.77 34.23 -45.20
N LEU A 3 17.06 34.01 -44.09
CA LEU A 3 16.58 34.91 -43.01
C LEU A 3 15.03 34.89 -42.89
N VAL A 4 14.38 34.21 -41.92
CA VAL A 4 14.40 34.25 -40.42
C VAL A 4 13.33 35.20 -39.86
N PHE A 5 12.33 34.55 -39.21
CA PHE A 5 11.50 34.90 -38.05
C PHE A 5 10.76 36.26 -37.97
N ILE A 6 9.45 36.18 -37.67
CA ILE A 6 8.81 36.53 -36.38
C ILE A 6 7.31 36.22 -36.51
N SER A 7 6.73 35.44 -35.60
CA SER A 7 5.28 35.51 -35.33
C SER A 7 5.05 35.61 -33.83
N CYS A 8 4.70 36.82 -33.43
CA CYS A 8 4.11 37.16 -32.15
C CYS A 8 2.60 36.88 -32.24
N LEU A 9 2.03 36.14 -31.30
CA LEU A 9 0.60 36.22 -30.97
C LEU A 9 0.37 35.61 -29.58
N GLN A 10 0.24 36.51 -28.62
CA GLN A 10 -0.40 36.28 -27.34
C GLN A 10 -1.93 36.33 -27.50
N TYR A 11 -2.60 35.76 -26.50
CA TYR A 11 -3.92 36.10 -25.94
C TYR A 11 -5.12 35.15 -26.15
N LEU A 12 -5.51 34.57 -25.01
CA LEU A 12 -6.85 34.21 -24.51
C LEU A 12 -7.52 32.91 -24.98
N GLY A 13 -7.57 31.97 -24.03
CA GLY A 13 -8.55 30.90 -23.97
C GLY A 13 -8.85 30.56 -22.51
N SER A 14 -9.70 31.36 -21.87
CA SER A 14 -10.32 31.04 -20.58
C SER A 14 -11.12 29.74 -20.71
N LYS A 15 -10.76 28.73 -19.92
CA LYS A 15 -11.63 27.57 -19.66
C LYS A 15 -11.78 27.42 -18.16
N SER A 16 -12.91 27.90 -17.69
CA SER A 16 -13.60 27.45 -16.49
C SER A 16 -13.65 25.92 -16.47
N HIS A 17 -12.81 25.30 -15.64
CA HIS A 17 -12.97 23.89 -15.30
C HIS A 17 -14.13 23.77 -14.31
N LEU A 18 -15.29 23.37 -14.85
CA LEU A 18 -16.36 22.78 -14.06
C LEU A 18 -15.79 21.59 -13.28
N PHE A 19 -16.02 21.61 -11.97
CA PHE A 19 -15.83 20.47 -11.08
C PHE A 19 -16.67 19.29 -11.59
N LEU A 20 -15.99 18.26 -12.07
CA LEU A 20 -16.51 16.90 -12.08
C LEU A 20 -15.75 16.12 -11.01
N HIS A 21 -16.52 15.55 -10.08
CA HIS A 21 -16.07 14.53 -9.14
C HIS A 21 -15.12 13.53 -9.81
N PRO A 22 -13.97 13.18 -9.21
CA PRO A 22 -13.22 12.02 -9.67
C PRO A 22 -13.96 10.76 -9.24
N ASN A 23 -14.95 10.34 -10.04
CA ASN A 23 -15.23 8.92 -10.15
C ASN A 23 -14.00 8.31 -10.84
N SER A 24 -13.28 7.48 -10.09
CA SER A 24 -12.40 6.40 -10.56
C SER A 24 -12.12 6.42 -12.07
N LEU A 25 -11.14 7.20 -12.51
CA LEU A 25 -10.50 6.94 -13.79
C LEU A 25 -9.46 5.85 -13.54
N SER A 26 -9.89 4.60 -13.67
CA SER A 26 -8.93 3.54 -13.92
C SER A 26 -8.31 3.82 -15.29
N THR A 27 -7.01 4.09 -15.29
CA THR A 27 -6.21 3.99 -16.49
C THR A 27 -6.17 2.51 -16.87
N GLN A 28 -7.11 2.08 -17.72
CA GLN A 28 -6.98 0.81 -18.42
C GLN A 28 -5.71 0.89 -19.27
N LYS A 29 -4.62 0.31 -18.77
CA LYS A 29 -3.45 -0.03 -19.57
C LYS A 29 -3.92 -0.99 -20.67
N LEU A 30 -3.81 -0.55 -21.92
CA LEU A 30 -3.93 -1.41 -23.10
C LEU A 30 -2.89 -2.53 -22.99
N GLY A 31 -3.40 -3.76 -22.92
CA GLY A 31 -2.61 -4.95 -22.68
C GLY A 31 -1.62 -5.27 -23.79
N PHE A 32 -0.41 -5.62 -23.37
CA PHE A 32 0.49 -6.46 -24.13
C PHE A 32 0.75 -7.75 -23.32
N GLY A 33 0.47 -8.87 -23.99
CA GLY A 33 0.68 -10.28 -23.66
C GLY A 33 1.33 -10.69 -22.32
N GLY A 34 0.58 -11.50 -21.56
CA GLY A 34 1.12 -12.59 -20.75
C GLY A 34 1.92 -12.20 -19.50
N GLY A 35 1.44 -11.26 -18.69
CA GLY A 35 2.01 -10.97 -17.36
C GLY A 35 1.35 -11.81 -16.27
N SER A 36 2.15 -12.39 -15.37
CA SER A 36 1.68 -12.99 -14.12
C SER A 36 0.81 -11.99 -13.35
N MET A 37 -0.40 -12.40 -12.93
CA MET A 37 -1.24 -11.58 -12.06
C MET A 37 -0.49 -11.28 -10.76
N GLU A 38 -0.45 -10.00 -10.38
CA GLU A 38 0.12 -9.55 -9.10
C GLU A 38 -0.66 -10.20 -7.95
N ARG A 39 0.00 -11.08 -7.21
CA ARG A 39 -0.60 -11.80 -6.07
C ARG A 39 -0.28 -11.18 -4.72
N VAL A 40 0.78 -10.37 -4.66
CA VAL A 40 1.29 -9.76 -3.43
C VAL A 40 1.07 -8.27 -3.47
N PHE A 41 0.35 -7.76 -2.49
CA PHE A 41 0.09 -6.34 -2.30
C PHE A 41 0.89 -5.87 -1.09
N VAL A 42 1.78 -4.89 -1.30
CA VAL A 42 2.49 -4.26 -0.20
C VAL A 42 1.91 -2.87 0.02
N VAL A 43 1.31 -2.67 1.20
CA VAL A 43 0.65 -1.42 1.58
C VAL A 43 1.50 -0.73 2.63
N PHE A 44 1.97 0.46 2.30
CA PHE A 44 2.82 1.26 3.18
C PHE A 44 2.04 2.40 3.81
N ASP A 45 2.27 2.65 5.10
CA ASP A 45 2.21 4.02 5.61
C ASP A 45 3.39 4.85 5.06
N PHE A 46 3.32 6.17 5.18
CA PHE A 46 4.30 7.08 4.60
C PHE A 46 5.20 7.75 5.66
N ASP A 47 4.63 8.62 6.49
CA ASP A 47 5.37 9.31 7.56
C ASP A 47 5.92 8.29 8.55
N LYS A 48 7.19 8.44 8.97
CA LYS A 48 7.91 7.51 9.88
C LYS A 48 7.95 6.03 9.42
N THR A 49 7.49 5.72 8.21
CA THR A 49 7.46 4.38 7.64
C THR A 49 8.21 4.29 6.31
N ILE A 50 7.93 5.15 5.33
CA ILE A 50 8.76 5.30 4.13
C ILE A 50 9.85 6.36 4.38
N ILE A 51 9.47 7.51 4.92
CA ILE A 51 10.41 8.57 5.32
C ILE A 51 10.72 8.48 6.80
N ASP A 52 11.89 8.96 7.22
CA ASP A 52 12.30 8.88 8.64
C ASP A 52 11.91 10.12 9.46
N CYS A 53 10.79 10.75 9.08
CA CYS A 53 10.21 11.85 9.81
C CYS A 53 8.70 11.94 9.55
N ASP A 54 8.07 12.88 10.23
CA ASP A 54 6.69 13.28 9.96
C ASP A 54 6.72 14.48 9.00
N SER A 55 6.13 14.34 7.81
CA SER A 55 6.20 15.35 6.74
C SER A 55 5.50 16.67 7.10
N ASP A 56 4.42 16.61 7.86
CA ASP A 56 3.72 17.79 8.37
C ASP A 56 4.61 18.58 9.33
N ASN A 57 5.17 17.91 10.35
CA ASN A 57 6.11 18.53 11.29
C ASN A 57 7.36 19.07 10.57
N TRP A 58 7.87 18.33 9.58
CA TRP A 58 9.00 18.80 8.77
C TRP A 58 8.70 20.15 8.11
N VAL A 59 7.56 20.29 7.44
CA VAL A 59 7.18 21.55 6.78
C VAL A 59 6.95 22.65 7.81
N VAL A 60 6.27 22.35 8.92
CA VAL A 60 5.99 23.31 10.00
C VAL A 60 7.29 23.89 10.59
N GLU A 61 8.27 23.04 10.87
CA GLU A 61 9.57 23.44 11.42
C GLU A 61 10.43 24.18 10.38
N LYS A 62 10.58 23.61 9.18
CA LYS A 62 11.51 24.15 8.17
C LYS A 62 11.03 25.45 7.53
N LEU A 63 9.72 25.70 7.53
CA LEU A 63 9.14 26.94 7.01
C LEU A 63 8.66 27.89 8.11
N ASP A 64 9.08 27.65 9.35
CA ASP A 64 8.98 28.60 10.46
C ASP A 64 7.53 29.00 10.82
N VAL A 65 6.62 28.02 10.83
CA VAL A 65 5.22 28.20 11.31
C VAL A 65 4.93 27.44 12.60
N HIS A 66 5.97 26.94 13.28
CA HIS A 66 5.89 26.15 14.50
C HIS A 66 5.14 26.86 15.65
N ASP A 67 5.41 28.14 15.90
CA ASP A 67 4.76 28.86 17.01
C ASP A 67 3.23 28.92 16.86
N LEU A 68 2.77 29.23 15.64
CA LEU A 68 1.34 29.26 15.34
C LEU A 68 0.73 27.85 15.37
N PHE A 69 1.47 26.85 14.87
CA PHE A 69 1.06 25.46 14.94
C PHE A 69 0.84 25.02 16.39
N ALA A 70 1.83 25.24 17.26
CA ALA A 70 1.78 24.88 18.68
C ALA A 70 0.63 25.60 19.41
N GLN A 71 0.37 26.87 19.09
CA GLN A 71 -0.74 27.63 19.65
C GLN A 71 -2.11 27.02 19.32
N LEU A 72 -2.27 26.49 18.10
CA LEU A 72 -3.56 26.04 17.59
C LEU A 72 -3.82 24.55 17.79
N LEU A 73 -2.77 23.76 17.98
CA LEU A 73 -2.82 22.31 18.17
C LEU A 73 -3.86 21.84 19.22
N PRO A 74 -4.04 22.50 20.38
CA PRO A 74 -5.04 22.08 21.35
C PRO A 74 -6.50 22.27 20.90
N SER A 75 -6.74 23.07 19.86
CA SER A 75 -8.08 23.54 19.47
C SER A 75 -8.55 23.05 18.09
N LEU A 76 -7.64 22.50 17.28
CA LEU A 76 -7.93 22.10 15.90
C LEU A 76 -7.54 20.63 15.67
N PRO A 77 -8.40 19.85 14.98
CA PRO A 77 -7.99 18.56 14.45
C PRO A 77 -6.79 18.72 13.51
N TRP A 78 -5.87 17.75 13.55
CA TRP A 78 -4.58 17.79 12.84
C TRP A 78 -4.71 18.17 11.35
N ASN A 79 -5.58 17.51 10.59
CA ASN A 79 -5.79 17.82 9.17
C ASN A 79 -6.23 19.27 8.91
N ARG A 80 -7.15 19.81 9.72
CA ARG A 80 -7.59 21.21 9.62
C ARG A 80 -6.51 22.19 10.06
N LEU A 81 -5.70 21.80 11.04
CA LEU A 81 -4.54 22.57 11.47
C LEU A 81 -3.53 22.67 10.34
N MET A 82 -3.24 21.58 9.64
CA MET A 82 -2.31 21.58 8.51
C MET A 82 -2.82 22.40 7.31
N ASP A 83 -4.11 22.32 6.94
CA ASP A 83 -4.71 23.23 5.95
C ASP A 83 -4.54 24.72 6.35
N LYS A 84 -4.68 25.01 7.65
CA LYS A 84 -4.46 26.36 8.18
C LYS A 84 -2.98 26.77 8.13
N MET A 85 -2.04 25.86 8.37
CA MET A 85 -0.60 26.15 8.23
C MET A 85 -0.24 26.44 6.77
N MET A 86 -0.82 25.73 5.80
CA MET A 86 -0.59 26.01 4.39
C MET A 86 -1.11 27.40 3.99
N THR A 87 -2.25 27.81 4.55
CA THR A 87 -2.78 29.16 4.36
C THR A 87 -1.89 30.22 5.02
N GLU A 88 -1.33 29.94 6.19
CA GLU A 88 -0.40 30.85 6.87
C GLU A 88 0.92 30.99 6.11
N LEU A 89 1.46 29.90 5.57
CA LEU A 89 2.67 29.96 4.75
C LEU A 89 2.47 30.91 3.56
N HIS A 90 1.33 30.82 2.88
CA HIS A 90 0.98 31.75 1.82
C HIS A 90 0.85 33.20 2.31
N SER A 91 0.23 33.43 3.47
CA SER A 91 0.09 34.76 4.07
C SER A 91 1.47 35.43 4.32
N ARG A 92 2.49 34.61 4.59
CA ARG A 92 3.90 35.00 4.74
C ARG A 92 4.69 35.05 3.43
N GLY A 93 4.02 34.91 2.29
CA GLY A 93 4.63 34.99 0.96
C GLY A 93 5.36 33.72 0.51
N LYS A 94 5.17 32.58 1.19
CA LYS A 94 5.71 31.30 0.72
C LYS A 94 4.85 30.77 -0.42
N THR A 95 5.52 30.39 -1.50
CA THR A 95 4.89 29.80 -2.68
C THR A 95 4.76 28.29 -2.54
N ILE A 96 3.94 27.67 -3.40
CA ILE A 96 3.90 26.21 -3.54
C ILE A 96 5.28 25.61 -3.85
N GLN A 97 6.13 26.35 -4.59
CA GLN A 97 7.48 25.90 -4.92
C GLN A 97 8.38 25.90 -3.68
N ASP A 98 8.24 26.87 -2.77
CA ASP A 98 9.00 26.88 -1.52
C ASP A 98 8.67 25.67 -0.65
N ILE A 99 7.38 25.27 -0.61
CA ILE A 99 6.94 24.06 0.07
C ILE A 99 7.52 22.82 -0.62
N ALA A 100 7.49 22.75 -1.95
CA ALA A 100 8.07 21.64 -2.69
C ALA A 100 9.59 21.50 -2.46
N GLU A 101 10.34 22.60 -2.52
CA GLU A 101 11.79 22.60 -2.25
C GLU A 101 12.13 22.25 -0.79
N CYS A 102 11.22 22.53 0.14
CA CYS A 102 11.33 22.07 1.51
C CYS A 102 11.15 20.55 1.62
N LEU A 103 10.13 20.00 0.95
CA LEU A 103 9.82 18.57 0.96
C LEU A 103 10.88 17.72 0.26
N LYS A 104 11.51 18.22 -0.80
CA LYS A 104 12.63 17.53 -1.48
C LYS A 104 13.83 17.24 -0.56
N LYS A 105 13.93 17.96 0.57
CA LYS A 105 15.00 17.80 1.56
C LYS A 105 14.66 16.79 2.67
N VAL A 106 13.46 16.22 2.66
CA VAL A 106 13.04 15.19 3.62
C VAL A 106 14.00 14.00 3.52
N PRO A 107 14.54 13.50 4.65
CA PRO A 107 15.45 12.37 4.64
C PRO A 107 14.73 11.09 4.21
N LEU A 108 15.28 10.42 3.20
CA LEU A 108 14.83 9.12 2.73
C LEU A 108 16.03 8.16 2.70
N HIS A 109 15.94 7.05 3.42
CA HIS A 109 17.08 6.15 3.56
C HIS A 109 17.30 5.31 2.29
N PRO A 110 18.55 5.11 1.82
CA PRO A 110 18.80 4.35 0.59
C PRO A 110 18.24 2.91 0.61
N ARG A 111 18.18 2.29 1.79
CA ARG A 111 17.64 0.93 1.95
C ARG A 111 16.14 0.82 1.69
N ILE A 112 15.34 1.81 2.10
CA ILE A 112 13.89 1.79 1.79
C ILE A 112 13.64 2.06 0.29
N ILE A 113 14.47 2.90 -0.35
CA ILE A 113 14.45 3.07 -1.81
C ILE A 113 14.70 1.73 -2.51
N SER A 114 15.78 1.03 -2.12
CA SER A 114 16.15 -0.28 -2.65
C SER A 114 15.04 -1.33 -2.41
N ALA A 115 14.45 -1.36 -1.22
CA ALA A 115 13.37 -2.27 -0.87
C ALA A 115 12.12 -2.06 -1.74
N ILE A 116 11.67 -0.81 -1.90
CA ILE A 116 10.52 -0.44 -2.74
C ILE A 116 10.78 -0.84 -4.20
N GLN A 117 11.92 -0.43 -4.75
CA GLN A 117 12.27 -0.74 -6.15
C GLN A 117 12.38 -2.24 -6.40
N SER A 118 12.97 -2.99 -5.47
CA SER A 118 13.13 -4.44 -5.57
C SER A 118 11.81 -5.18 -5.46
N ALA A 119 10.93 -4.77 -4.54
CA ALA A 119 9.59 -5.35 -4.40
C ALA A 119 8.74 -5.10 -5.66
N HIS A 120 8.77 -3.86 -6.18
CA HIS A 120 8.10 -3.51 -7.43
C HIS A 120 8.65 -4.31 -8.62
N ALA A 121 9.97 -4.37 -8.77
CA ALA A 121 10.62 -5.14 -9.84
C ALA A 121 10.35 -6.65 -9.77
N SER A 122 10.02 -7.16 -8.58
CA SER A 122 9.62 -8.55 -8.37
C SER A 122 8.16 -8.84 -8.72
N GLY A 123 7.39 -7.82 -9.12
CA GLY A 123 5.97 -7.95 -9.50
C GLY A 123 5.00 -7.84 -8.33
N CYS A 124 5.36 -7.14 -7.25
CA CYS A 124 4.42 -6.77 -6.20
C CYS A 124 3.64 -5.50 -6.60
N ASP A 125 2.35 -5.46 -6.29
CA ASP A 125 1.55 -4.23 -6.36
C ASP A 125 1.82 -3.42 -5.08
N LEU A 126 2.50 -2.28 -5.21
CA LEU A 126 2.79 -1.40 -4.08
C LEU A 126 1.76 -0.28 -4.00
N ARG A 127 1.24 -0.04 -2.79
CA ARG A 127 0.24 1.01 -2.52
C ARG A 127 0.60 1.79 -1.27
N ILE A 128 0.09 3.01 -1.17
CA ILE A 128 0.23 3.85 0.02
C ILE A 128 -1.14 4.10 0.65
N VAL A 129 -1.22 3.97 1.97
CA VAL A 129 -2.35 4.39 2.79
C VAL A 129 -1.82 5.25 3.93
N SER A 130 -1.91 6.57 3.77
CA SER A 130 -1.27 7.52 4.70
C SER A 130 -2.18 8.68 5.07
N ASP A 131 -2.06 9.11 6.32
CA ASP A 131 -2.80 10.27 6.85
C ASP A 131 -2.10 11.62 6.61
N SER A 132 -1.03 11.63 5.80
CA SER A 132 -0.42 12.85 5.25
C SER A 132 -1.34 13.51 4.21
N ASN A 133 -0.80 14.19 3.19
CA ASN A 133 -1.55 14.73 2.07
C ASN A 133 -0.89 14.41 0.72
N TYR A 134 -1.69 14.43 -0.35
CA TYR A 134 -1.24 13.98 -1.68
C TYR A 134 -0.06 14.79 -2.22
N PHE A 135 -0.08 16.12 -2.10
CA PHE A 135 0.98 16.99 -2.58
C PHE A 135 2.32 16.68 -1.90
N PHE A 136 2.32 16.37 -0.59
CA PHE A 136 3.53 16.03 0.15
C PHE A 136 4.12 14.71 -0.35
N ILE A 137 3.28 13.67 -0.39
CA ILE A 137 3.67 12.33 -0.83
C ILE A 137 4.19 12.36 -2.27
N GLU A 138 3.42 12.95 -3.19
CA GLU A 138 3.77 13.05 -4.61
C GLU A 138 5.10 13.78 -4.81
N THR A 139 5.31 14.90 -4.12
CA THR A 139 6.55 15.69 -4.23
C THR A 139 7.77 14.87 -3.80
N ILE A 140 7.69 14.20 -2.64
CA ILE A 140 8.80 13.43 -2.08
C ILE A 140 9.09 12.20 -2.96
N LEU A 141 8.06 11.45 -3.36
CA LEU A 141 8.24 10.26 -4.19
C LEU A 141 8.77 10.59 -5.58
N THR A 142 8.27 11.66 -6.22
CA THR A 142 8.73 12.09 -7.54
C THR A 142 10.19 12.52 -7.49
N HIS A 143 10.60 13.27 -6.46
CA HIS A 143 11.98 13.70 -6.30
C HIS A 143 12.96 12.52 -6.19
N ASN A 144 12.52 11.44 -5.54
CA ASN A 144 13.33 10.25 -5.30
C ASN A 144 13.15 9.14 -6.37
N GLY A 145 12.40 9.40 -7.45
CA GLY A 145 12.19 8.43 -8.53
C GLY A 145 11.39 7.19 -8.11
N LEU A 146 10.50 7.34 -7.11
CA LEU A 146 9.70 6.24 -6.56
C LEU A 146 8.23 6.29 -6.97
N MET A 147 7.76 7.39 -7.56
CA MET A 147 6.34 7.57 -7.88
C MET A 147 5.79 6.43 -8.75
N ASP A 148 6.53 6.01 -9.77
CA ASP A 148 6.13 4.95 -10.70
C ASP A 148 6.11 3.54 -10.07
N CYS A 149 6.62 3.37 -8.85
CA CYS A 149 6.59 2.09 -8.13
C CYS A 149 5.22 1.83 -7.47
N PHE A 150 4.38 2.86 -7.30
CA PHE A 150 3.11 2.76 -6.59
C PHE A 150 1.92 2.83 -7.55
N SER A 151 1.04 1.83 -7.49
CA SER A 151 -0.16 1.77 -8.33
C SER A 151 -1.30 2.66 -7.80
N GLU A 152 -1.34 2.88 -6.49
CA GLU A 152 -2.40 3.60 -5.80
C GLU A 152 -1.89 4.31 -4.54
N ILE A 153 -2.28 5.58 -4.37
CA ILE A 153 -1.99 6.38 -3.17
C ILE A 153 -3.31 6.85 -2.57
N ASN A 154 -3.60 6.42 -1.35
CA ASN A 154 -4.76 6.81 -0.56
C ASN A 154 -4.34 7.71 0.58
N THR A 155 -4.69 8.99 0.48
CA THR A 155 -4.30 10.01 1.44
C THR A 155 -5.22 11.22 1.34
N ASN A 156 -5.13 12.16 2.29
CA ASN A 156 -5.92 13.38 2.28
C ASN A 156 -5.70 14.16 0.96
N PRO A 157 -6.76 14.46 0.18
CA PRO A 157 -6.62 15.18 -1.07
C PRO A 157 -6.05 16.58 -0.85
N SER A 158 -5.28 17.06 -1.82
CA SER A 158 -4.75 18.41 -1.79
C SER A 158 -4.77 19.05 -3.17
N TYR A 159 -4.90 20.38 -3.23
CA TYR A 159 -4.88 21.14 -4.47
C TYR A 159 -4.37 22.55 -4.22
N VAL A 160 -3.88 23.22 -5.25
CA VAL A 160 -3.56 24.65 -5.20
C VAL A 160 -4.81 25.44 -5.62
N ASP A 161 -5.28 26.35 -4.78
CA ASP A 161 -6.45 27.16 -5.09
C ASP A 161 -6.12 28.35 -6.02
N ALA A 162 -7.15 29.12 -6.38
CA ALA A 162 -7.01 30.25 -7.31
C ALA A 162 -6.08 31.36 -6.79
N GLU A 163 -5.89 31.44 -5.47
CA GLU A 163 -5.00 32.40 -4.83
C GLU A 163 -3.57 31.87 -4.68
N GLY A 164 -3.29 30.63 -5.09
CA GLY A 164 -1.98 29.99 -4.99
C GLY A 164 -1.72 29.28 -3.67
N ARG A 165 -2.74 29.09 -2.81
CA ARG A 165 -2.60 28.37 -1.54
C ARG A 165 -2.68 26.88 -1.76
N LEU A 166 -1.79 26.14 -1.11
CA LEU A 166 -2.02 24.70 -0.93
C LEU A 166 -3.20 24.50 0.03
N ARG A 167 -4.21 23.77 -0.42
CA ARG A 167 -5.38 23.38 0.36
C ARG A 167 -5.34 21.89 0.61
N ILE A 168 -5.63 21.50 1.84
CA ILE A 168 -5.70 20.10 2.28
C ILE A 168 -7.14 19.80 2.69
N LEU A 169 -7.69 18.73 2.13
CA LEU A 169 -9.05 18.26 2.40
C LEU A 169 -9.01 17.03 3.30
N GLN A 170 -10.16 16.63 3.83
CA GLN A 170 -10.30 15.35 4.54
C GLN A 170 -10.55 14.23 3.54
N TYR A 171 -9.95 13.06 3.76
CA TYR A 171 -10.19 11.89 2.90
C TYR A 171 -11.66 11.43 2.94
N HIS A 172 -12.21 11.28 4.16
CA HIS A 172 -13.62 11.02 4.35
C HIS A 172 -14.39 12.34 4.27
N ASP A 173 -15.29 12.45 3.28
CA ASP A 173 -16.19 13.58 3.16
C ASP A 173 -17.21 13.55 4.29
N VAL A 174 -16.95 14.36 5.32
CA VAL A 174 -17.81 14.51 6.50
C VAL A 174 -19.23 14.94 6.18
N ASN A 175 -19.47 15.56 5.00
CA ASN A 175 -20.82 15.95 4.57
C ASN A 175 -21.61 14.76 4.01
N LYS A 176 -20.91 13.70 3.57
CA LYS A 176 -21.52 12.47 3.03
C LYS A 176 -21.57 11.37 4.08
N PHE A 177 -20.56 11.29 4.94
CA PHE A 177 -20.42 10.27 5.99
C PHE A 177 -19.91 10.92 7.28
N PRO A 178 -20.81 11.32 8.21
CA PRO A 178 -20.44 12.05 9.43
C PRO A 178 -19.48 11.26 10.34
N SER A 179 -19.48 9.94 10.23
CA SER A 179 -18.48 9.06 10.82
C SER A 179 -18.20 7.90 9.87
N HIS A 180 -16.94 7.48 9.81
CA HIS A 180 -16.52 6.27 9.09
C HIS A 180 -16.75 4.98 9.90
N GLY A 181 -17.49 5.07 11.01
CA GLY A 181 -17.85 3.94 11.86
C GLY A 181 -16.72 3.41 12.77
N CYS A 182 -15.52 4.01 12.74
CA CYS A 182 -14.40 3.65 13.62
C CYS A 182 -14.21 4.69 14.73
N THR A 183 -14.00 4.22 15.97
CA THR A 183 -13.81 5.06 17.16
C THR A 183 -12.34 5.35 17.48
N SER A 184 -11.40 4.66 16.83
CA SER A 184 -9.96 4.73 17.13
C SER A 184 -9.15 5.54 16.11
N CYS A 185 -9.72 5.81 14.93
CA CYS A 185 -9.08 6.60 13.87
C CYS A 185 -9.48 8.07 13.94
N PRO A 186 -8.63 8.99 13.45
CA PRO A 186 -8.99 10.39 13.37
C PRO A 186 -10.18 10.61 12.42
N PRO A 187 -10.92 11.72 12.56
CA PRO A 187 -12.14 11.95 11.78
C PRO A 187 -11.92 12.02 10.26
N ASN A 188 -10.75 12.50 9.83
CA ASN A 188 -10.47 12.76 8.43
C ASN A 188 -10.17 11.49 7.63
N MET A 189 -9.54 10.47 8.22
CA MET A 189 -9.17 9.24 7.51
C MET A 189 -9.12 8.01 8.44
N CYS A 190 -9.81 6.93 8.05
CA CYS A 190 -9.68 5.61 8.66
C CYS A 190 -8.97 4.67 7.68
N LYS A 191 -7.68 4.41 7.96
CA LYS A 191 -6.86 3.52 7.13
C LYS A 191 -7.45 2.09 7.04
N GLY A 192 -8.14 1.60 8.07
CA GLY A 192 -8.79 0.28 8.02
C GLY A 192 -10.00 0.21 7.08
N VAL A 193 -10.79 1.30 6.96
CA VAL A 193 -11.87 1.37 5.95
C VAL A 193 -11.28 1.39 4.54
N VAL A 194 -10.19 2.14 4.34
CA VAL A 194 -9.46 2.16 3.07
C VAL A 194 -8.90 0.78 2.73
N MET A 195 -8.29 0.10 3.70
CA MET A 195 -7.73 -1.24 3.52
C MET A 195 -8.81 -2.26 3.10
N LYS A 196 -9.97 -2.25 3.75
CA LYS A 196 -11.12 -3.11 3.35
C LYS A 196 -11.58 -2.84 1.92
N ARG A 197 -11.59 -1.57 1.49
CA ARG A 197 -11.93 -1.22 0.10
C ARG A 197 -10.89 -1.78 -0.88
N ILE A 198 -9.59 -1.63 -0.57
CA ILE A 198 -8.50 -2.18 -1.37
C ILE A 198 -8.67 -3.70 -1.51
N GLN A 199 -8.83 -4.42 -0.40
CA GLN A 199 -9.06 -5.87 -0.39
C GLN A 199 -10.29 -6.28 -1.22
N ALA A 200 -11.41 -5.55 -1.09
CA ALA A 200 -12.62 -5.82 -1.86
C ALA A 200 -12.40 -5.61 -3.38
N SER A 201 -11.64 -4.57 -3.77
CA SER A 201 -11.39 -4.23 -5.17
C SER A 201 -10.62 -5.29 -5.95
N VAL A 202 -9.82 -6.12 -5.27
CA VAL A 202 -8.99 -7.17 -5.89
C VAL A 202 -9.48 -8.59 -5.57
N SER A 203 -10.61 -8.71 -4.87
CA SER A 203 -11.13 -9.99 -4.37
C SER A 203 -11.57 -10.97 -5.47
N SER A 204 -11.91 -10.48 -6.67
CA SER A 204 -12.29 -11.31 -7.81
C SER A 204 -11.10 -11.93 -8.55
N GLU A 205 -9.86 -11.54 -8.22
CA GLU A 205 -8.65 -11.90 -8.95
C GLU A 205 -7.86 -13.05 -8.29
N GLY A 206 -8.55 -13.91 -7.54
CA GLY A 206 -7.97 -15.05 -6.82
C GLY A 206 -7.47 -14.70 -5.43
N GLU A 207 -6.80 -15.68 -4.78
CA GLU A 207 -6.22 -15.50 -3.45
C GLU A 207 -5.06 -14.49 -3.54
N LYS A 208 -5.22 -13.37 -2.82
CA LYS A 208 -4.24 -12.29 -2.70
C LYS A 208 -3.66 -12.26 -1.30
N GLN A 209 -2.39 -11.92 -1.20
CA GLN A 209 -1.69 -11.79 0.07
C GLN A 209 -1.26 -10.34 0.29
N PHE A 210 -1.55 -9.83 1.48
CA PHE A 210 -1.22 -8.46 1.86
C PHE A 210 -0.04 -8.41 2.83
N ILE A 211 0.85 -7.45 2.61
CA ILE A 211 1.91 -7.07 3.54
C ILE A 211 1.64 -5.61 3.92
N TYR A 212 1.28 -5.33 5.16
CA TYR A 212 1.11 -3.96 5.64
C TYR A 212 2.36 -3.51 6.41
N VAL A 213 2.92 -2.35 6.06
CA VAL A 213 4.10 -1.77 6.73
C VAL A 213 3.69 -0.43 7.35
N GLY A 214 3.95 -0.24 8.64
CA GLY A 214 3.53 0.98 9.35
C GLY A 214 4.18 1.16 10.72
N ASP A 215 3.98 2.31 11.34
CA ASP A 215 4.55 2.68 12.65
C ASP A 215 3.51 3.26 13.61
N GLY A 216 2.46 3.91 13.10
CA GLY A 216 1.61 4.81 13.86
C GLY A 216 0.41 4.12 14.52
N LYS A 217 -0.20 4.81 15.50
CA LYS A 217 -1.45 4.34 16.13
C LYS A 217 -2.59 4.19 15.12
N ASN A 218 -2.61 5.03 14.09
CA ASN A 218 -3.59 5.00 13.01
C ASN A 218 -3.43 3.77 12.07
N ASP A 219 -2.32 3.03 12.17
CA ASP A 219 -2.11 1.76 11.46
C ASP A 219 -2.65 0.53 12.21
N PHE A 220 -3.10 0.69 13.45
CA PHE A 220 -3.70 -0.43 14.18
C PHE A 220 -5.02 -0.87 13.55
N CYS A 221 -5.81 0.04 13.00
CA CYS A 221 -7.08 -0.29 12.35
C CYS A 221 -6.91 -1.16 11.08
N PRO A 222 -6.02 -0.84 10.12
CA PRO A 222 -5.74 -1.73 9.00
C PRO A 222 -5.08 -3.04 9.42
N ALA A 223 -4.26 -3.07 10.48
CA ALA A 223 -3.72 -4.32 11.02
C ALA A 223 -4.80 -5.35 11.41
N LEU A 224 -5.94 -4.89 11.94
CA LEU A 224 -7.10 -5.74 12.30
C LEU A 224 -7.88 -6.27 11.08
N THR A 225 -7.54 -5.84 9.86
CA THR A 225 -8.20 -6.30 8.62
C THR A 225 -7.41 -7.39 7.90
N LEU A 226 -6.20 -7.67 8.37
CA LEU A 226 -5.30 -8.67 7.82
C LEU A 226 -5.64 -10.05 8.38
N LYS A 227 -5.45 -11.09 7.56
CA LYS A 227 -5.73 -12.48 7.88
C LYS A 227 -4.45 -13.23 8.25
N GLU A 228 -4.57 -14.48 8.71
CA GLU A 228 -3.43 -15.36 9.04
C GLU A 228 -2.42 -15.53 7.90
N THR A 229 -2.88 -15.49 6.64
CA THR A 229 -2.02 -15.57 5.46
C THR A 229 -1.28 -14.27 5.17
N ASP A 230 -1.74 -13.14 5.70
CA ASP A 230 -1.15 -11.83 5.48
C ASP A 230 0.02 -11.58 6.46
N ALA A 231 0.81 -10.53 6.18
CA ALA A 231 1.89 -10.09 7.06
C ALA A 231 1.69 -8.65 7.51
N LEU A 232 2.08 -8.37 8.75
CA LEU A 232 2.15 -7.04 9.33
C LEU A 232 3.59 -6.75 9.74
N MET A 233 4.15 -5.65 9.25
CA MET A 233 5.51 -5.20 9.53
C MET A 233 5.50 -3.91 10.36
N PRO A 234 5.31 -4.00 11.69
CA PRO A 234 5.29 -2.82 12.55
C PRO A 234 6.70 -2.32 12.87
N ARG A 235 6.90 -1.00 12.84
CA ARG A 235 8.15 -0.38 13.31
C ARG A 235 8.27 -0.47 14.83
N LYS A 236 9.35 -1.07 15.33
CA LYS A 236 9.64 -1.18 16.77
C LYS A 236 9.82 0.19 17.40
N ASN A 237 9.36 0.31 18.65
CA ASN A 237 9.41 1.53 19.47
C ASN A 237 8.52 2.68 18.94
N PHE A 238 7.55 2.36 18.07
CA PHE A 238 6.49 3.27 17.65
C PHE A 238 5.12 2.78 18.11
N PRO A 239 4.07 3.63 18.12
CA PRO A 239 2.80 3.31 18.76
C PRO A 239 2.11 2.05 18.23
N LEU A 240 2.26 1.70 16.95
CA LEU A 240 1.72 0.46 16.39
C LEU A 240 2.28 -0.77 17.10
N TRP A 241 3.60 -0.81 17.31
CA TRP A 241 4.27 -1.92 17.98
C TRP A 241 3.79 -2.10 19.43
N GLU A 242 3.62 -1.00 20.16
CA GLU A 242 3.08 -1.03 21.53
C GLU A 242 1.65 -1.57 21.56
N LEU A 243 0.80 -1.14 20.63
CA LEU A 243 -0.58 -1.60 20.54
C LEU A 243 -0.67 -3.10 20.20
N ILE A 244 0.18 -3.58 19.29
CA ILE A 244 0.26 -5.00 18.95
C ILE A 244 0.74 -5.82 20.16
N CYS A 245 1.79 -5.38 20.86
CA CYS A 245 2.28 -6.07 22.05
C CYS A 245 1.18 -6.21 23.12
N ASN A 246 0.37 -5.18 23.30
CA ASN A 246 -0.72 -5.16 24.30
C ASN A 246 -1.98 -5.89 23.85
N ASN A 247 -2.16 -6.15 22.55
CA ASN A 247 -3.39 -6.70 21.97
C ASN A 247 -3.13 -7.82 20.96
N LYS A 248 -2.10 -8.64 21.19
CA LYS A 248 -1.59 -9.61 20.21
C LYS A 248 -2.66 -10.55 19.65
N MET A 249 -3.65 -10.92 20.47
CA MET A 249 -4.75 -11.82 20.07
C MET A 249 -5.75 -11.19 19.09
N LEU A 250 -5.72 -9.87 18.86
CA LEU A 250 -6.60 -9.19 17.93
C LEU A 250 -6.05 -9.13 16.50
N VAL A 251 -4.76 -9.41 16.31
CA VAL A 251 -4.09 -9.38 15.00
C VAL A 251 -3.85 -10.81 14.55
N GLU A 252 -4.56 -11.24 13.51
CA GLU A 252 -4.44 -12.59 12.95
C GLU A 252 -3.16 -12.76 12.10
N ALA A 253 -2.69 -11.67 11.48
CA ALA A 253 -1.56 -11.67 10.55
C ALA A 253 -0.23 -12.10 11.17
N ASN A 254 0.66 -12.61 10.32
CA ASN A 254 2.04 -12.89 10.69
C ASN A 254 2.80 -11.58 10.97
N ILE A 255 3.19 -11.37 12.22
CA ILE A 255 3.89 -10.16 12.66
C ILE A 255 5.39 -10.30 12.38
N GLN A 256 5.94 -9.33 11.63
CA GLN A 256 7.33 -9.25 11.19
C GLN A 256 7.88 -7.86 11.49
N GLU A 257 8.13 -7.58 12.76
CA GLU A 257 8.56 -6.27 13.22
C GLU A 257 9.99 -5.91 12.78
N TRP A 258 10.28 -4.62 12.65
CA TRP A 258 11.57 -4.11 12.18
C TRP A 258 12.02 -2.89 13.00
N SER A 259 13.33 -2.73 13.15
CA SER A 259 13.94 -1.67 13.98
C SER A 259 14.65 -0.62 13.15
N ASP A 260 15.19 -1.03 12.00
CA ASP A 260 15.95 -0.20 11.07
C ASP A 260 15.65 -0.57 9.61
N TRP A 261 16.24 0.19 8.69
CA TRP A 261 15.95 0.05 7.28
C TRP A 261 16.57 -1.20 6.64
N GLU A 262 17.67 -1.72 7.20
CA GLU A 262 18.23 -3.02 6.79
C GLU A 262 17.30 -4.17 7.16
N GLU A 263 16.75 -4.18 8.37
CA GLU A 263 15.77 -5.17 8.82
C GLU A 263 14.49 -5.09 7.98
N LEU A 264 13.98 -3.88 7.70
CA LEU A 264 12.81 -3.68 6.84
C LEU A 264 13.06 -4.26 5.45
N GLU A 265 14.16 -3.89 4.79
CA GLU A 265 14.51 -4.38 3.46
C GLU A 265 14.59 -5.92 3.45
N THR A 266 15.34 -6.49 4.39
CA THR A 266 15.56 -7.94 4.47
C THR A 266 14.24 -8.69 4.69
N LYS A 267 13.41 -8.24 5.61
CA LYS A 267 12.13 -8.88 5.94
C LYS A 267 11.13 -8.76 4.80
N LEU A 268 10.99 -7.57 4.21
CA LEU A 268 10.06 -7.34 3.10
C LEU A 268 10.42 -8.23 1.89
N LEU A 269 11.70 -8.25 1.51
CA LEU A 269 12.16 -9.07 0.40
C LEU A 269 12.11 -10.57 0.74
N GLY A 270 12.35 -10.95 2.00
CA GLY A 270 12.19 -12.34 2.45
C GLY A 270 10.74 -12.83 2.37
N LEU A 271 9.78 -12.00 2.78
CA LEU A 271 8.35 -12.30 2.72
C LEU A 271 7.89 -12.43 1.27
N THR A 272 8.16 -11.43 0.44
CA THR A 272 7.77 -11.45 -0.98
C THR A 272 8.33 -12.69 -1.70
N ASN A 273 9.62 -13.01 -1.50
CA ASN A 273 10.23 -14.20 -2.08
C ASN A 273 9.59 -15.51 -1.60
N THR A 274 9.30 -15.63 -0.30
CA THR A 274 8.64 -16.83 0.25
C THR A 274 7.29 -17.04 -0.42
N ILE A 275 6.49 -15.98 -0.55
CA ILE A 275 5.16 -16.04 -1.16
C ILE A 275 5.24 -16.46 -2.63
N PHE A 276 6.18 -15.91 -3.39
CA PHE A 276 6.38 -16.31 -4.80
C PHE A 276 6.86 -17.75 -4.95
N ILE A 277 7.67 -18.27 -4.01
CA ILE A 277 8.10 -19.67 -4.02
C ILE A 277 6.92 -20.59 -3.74
N GLU A 278 6.12 -20.28 -2.72
CA GLU A 278 4.92 -21.06 -2.38
C GLU A 278 3.93 -21.10 -3.53
N GLU A 279 3.75 -19.98 -4.25
CA GLU A 279 2.92 -19.93 -5.45
C GLU A 279 3.44 -20.87 -6.55
N LYS A 280 4.73 -20.80 -6.88
CA LYS A 280 5.33 -21.68 -7.89
C LYS A 280 5.19 -23.16 -7.52
N CYS A 281 5.27 -23.50 -6.24
CA CYS A 281 5.05 -24.85 -5.75
C CYS A 281 3.59 -25.30 -5.89
N ARG A 282 2.61 -24.45 -5.55
CA ARG A 282 1.17 -24.75 -5.73
C ARG A 282 0.81 -24.97 -7.20
N VAL A 283 1.25 -24.07 -8.10
CA VAL A 283 0.99 -24.19 -9.55
C VAL A 283 1.60 -25.48 -10.12
N ARG A 284 2.79 -25.89 -9.65
CA ARG A 284 3.40 -27.16 -10.07
C ARG A 284 2.62 -28.38 -9.57
N ALA A 285 2.08 -28.34 -8.35
CA ALA A 285 1.29 -29.42 -7.79
C ALA A 285 -0.04 -29.61 -8.56
N ASP A 286 -0.72 -28.53 -8.92
CA ASP A 286 -1.97 -28.56 -9.70
C ASP A 286 -1.77 -29.07 -11.15
N GLN A 287 -0.54 -28.96 -11.68
CA GLN A 287 -0.17 -29.46 -13.02
C GLN A 287 0.24 -30.94 -13.03
N LEU A 288 0.47 -31.56 -11.87
CA LEU A 288 0.74 -33.00 -11.78
C LEU A 288 -0.58 -33.77 -11.81
N VAL A 289 -0.98 -34.21 -13.01
CA VAL A 289 -2.10 -35.14 -13.20
C VAL A 289 -1.78 -36.45 -12.46
N PRO A 290 -2.69 -36.98 -11.61
CA PRO A 290 -2.51 -38.32 -11.05
C PRO A 290 -2.47 -39.34 -12.19
N VAL A 291 -1.32 -39.97 -12.39
CA VAL A 291 -1.25 -41.15 -13.26
C VAL A 291 -1.95 -42.27 -12.49
N ASP A 292 -3.22 -42.51 -12.81
CA ASP A 292 -3.96 -43.70 -12.36
C ASP A 292 -3.23 -44.95 -12.87
N CYS A 293 -2.31 -45.46 -12.05
CA CYS A 293 -1.67 -46.74 -12.27
C CYS A 293 -2.70 -47.83 -11.96
N LYS A 294 -3.52 -48.18 -12.96
CA LYS A 294 -4.44 -49.32 -12.88
C LYS A 294 -3.65 -50.60 -12.69
N PHE A 295 -3.50 -51.03 -11.44
CA PHE A 295 -3.20 -52.42 -11.13
C PHE A 295 -4.41 -53.27 -11.53
N GLN A 296 -4.29 -54.02 -12.62
CA GLN A 296 -5.24 -55.08 -12.96
C GLN A 296 -5.03 -56.25 -12.00
N THR A 297 -5.85 -56.32 -10.95
CA THR A 297 -6.06 -57.55 -10.19
C THR A 297 -6.99 -58.47 -10.99
N SER A 298 -6.40 -59.45 -11.67
CA SER A 298 -7.14 -60.54 -12.29
C SER A 298 -7.67 -61.49 -11.21
N SER A 299 -8.98 -61.45 -10.97
CA SER A 299 -9.72 -62.45 -10.21
C SER A 299 -9.99 -63.68 -11.10
N VAL A 300 -9.55 -64.85 -10.66
CA VAL A 300 -9.97 -66.13 -11.24
C VAL A 300 -10.84 -66.85 -10.22
N SER A 301 -12.08 -67.09 -10.61
CA SER A 301 -13.13 -67.80 -9.89
C SER A 301 -12.91 -69.32 -10.01
N ALA A 302 -13.09 -70.02 -8.89
CA ALA A 302 -13.15 -71.48 -8.83
C ALA A 302 -14.53 -72.00 -9.24
N PRO A 303 -14.59 -73.22 -9.81
CA PRO A 303 -15.75 -74.09 -9.63
C PRO A 303 -15.37 -75.47 -9.05
N ASP A 304 -16.28 -75.98 -8.23
CA ASP A 304 -16.21 -77.25 -7.49
C ASP A 304 -16.41 -78.52 -8.34
N ALA A 305 -15.70 -79.56 -7.89
CA ALA A 305 -16.00 -80.99 -7.81
C ALA A 305 -16.37 -81.84 -9.06
N PHE A 306 -15.56 -82.87 -9.34
CA PHE A 306 -15.96 -84.29 -9.25
C PHE A 306 -14.78 -85.29 -9.47
N ASN A 307 -14.63 -86.24 -8.52
CA ASN A 307 -14.24 -87.67 -8.64
C ASN A 307 -12.96 -88.14 -9.38
N ARG A 308 -11.97 -88.73 -8.66
CA ARG A 308 -11.82 -90.20 -8.35
C ARG A 308 -10.39 -90.59 -7.94
N ASN A 309 -10.31 -91.28 -6.79
CA ASN A 309 -9.51 -92.47 -6.44
C ASN A 309 -7.96 -92.54 -6.54
N ALA A 310 -7.36 -92.61 -5.35
CA ALA A 310 -6.53 -93.71 -4.79
C ALA A 310 -5.02 -93.86 -5.15
N LEU A 311 -4.20 -93.55 -4.12
CA LEU A 311 -3.08 -94.34 -3.49
C LEU A 311 -1.87 -94.83 -4.34
N PRO A 312 -0.70 -95.17 -3.72
CA PRO A 312 -0.10 -94.79 -2.44
C PRO A 312 1.42 -94.42 -2.49
N VAL A 313 1.94 -93.99 -1.34
CA VAL A 313 3.33 -93.74 -0.92
C VAL A 313 4.21 -95.02 -1.03
N PRO A 314 5.52 -94.92 -1.30
CA PRO A 314 6.58 -95.08 -0.26
C PRO A 314 7.82 -94.17 -0.54
N GLN A 315 8.78 -93.87 0.34
CA GLN A 315 9.20 -94.31 1.67
C GLN A 315 10.02 -93.16 2.29
#